data_AF-A0A932DXT1-F1
#
_entry.id   AF-A0A932DXT1-F1
#
_cell.length_a   1.000
_cell.length_b   1.000
_cell.length_c   1.000
_cell.angle_alpha   90.00
_cell.angle_beta   90.00
_cell.angle_gamma   90.00
#
_symmetry.space_group_name_H-M   'P 1'
#
loop_
_entity.id
_entity.type
_entity.pdbx_description
1 polymer ?
#
loop_
_entity_poly.entity_id
_entity_poly.type
_entity_poly.pdbx_seq_one_letter_code
_entity_poly.pdbx_strand_id
1 'polypeptide(L)'
;MIRNSIGLLISCIAVLAGCSAAQHAASTQEGLQGTRLTVGTVQKEIRKGMSGAEVAEALGSPNIVSTDEQGREVWIYDKISTDRVQSESSGYGTLILFGYRGSAGASSTSQQTLTIIIKFDNDKKVRDFAYHATRF
;
A
#
# COMPACT_ATOMS: atom_id res chain seq x y z
N MET A 1 12.54 -7.64 -51.14
CA MET A 1 12.99 -8.23 -49.86
C MET A 1 13.18 -7.20 -48.73
N ILE A 2 13.49 -5.93 -49.02
CA ILE A 2 13.77 -4.89 -48.00
C ILE A 2 12.52 -4.42 -47.21
N ARG A 3 11.33 -4.52 -47.81
CA ARG A 3 10.07 -4.02 -47.21
C ARG A 3 9.56 -4.86 -46.03
N ASN A 4 9.88 -6.16 -45.99
CA ASN A 4 9.55 -7.04 -44.85
C ASN A 4 10.50 -6.85 -43.67
N SER A 5 11.76 -6.49 -43.93
CA SER A 5 12.79 -6.28 -42.89
C SER A 5 12.53 -5.03 -42.05
N ILE A 6 11.96 -3.97 -42.65
CA ILE A 6 11.61 -2.73 -41.96
C ILE A 6 10.40 -2.94 -41.02
N GLY A 7 9.40 -3.73 -41.43
CA GLY A 7 8.24 -4.06 -40.59
C GLY A 7 8.62 -4.88 -39.36
N LEU A 8 9.58 -5.80 -39.49
CA LEU A 8 10.10 -6.61 -38.39
C LEU A 8 10.86 -5.76 -37.35
N LEU A 9 11.63 -4.77 -37.81
CA LEU A 9 12.39 -3.85 -36.95
C LEU A 9 11.48 -2.90 -36.15
N ILE A 10 10.39 -2.42 -36.75
CA ILE A 10 9.42 -1.53 -36.07
C ILE A 10 8.63 -2.32 -35.01
N SER A 11 8.32 -3.59 -35.26
CA SER A 11 7.65 -4.47 -34.29
C SER A 11 8.51 -4.76 -33.05
N CYS A 12 9.83 -4.88 -33.20
CA CYS A 12 10.74 -5.11 -32.06
C CYS A 12 10.88 -3.89 -31.14
N ILE A 13 10.81 -2.67 -31.69
CA ILE A 13 10.94 -1.43 -30.90
C ILE A 13 9.70 -1.21 -30.01
N ALA A 14 8.51 -1.62 -30.46
CA ALA A 14 7.27 -1.48 -29.70
C ALA A 14 7.23 -2.36 -28.43
N VAL A 15 7.93 -3.50 -28.41
CA VAL A 15 7.96 -4.41 -27.25
C VAL A 15 8.82 -3.85 -26.11
N LEU A 16 9.84 -3.05 -26.41
CA LEU A 16 10.76 -2.49 -25.41
C LEU A 16 10.17 -1.29 -24.63
N ALA A 17 9.15 -0.61 -25.18
CA ALA A 17 8.51 0.53 -24.53
C ALA A 17 7.47 0.14 -23.45
N GLY A 18 7.02 -1.12 -23.42
CA GLY A 18 5.96 -1.59 -22.52
C GLY A 18 6.42 -1.92 -21.09
N CYS A 19 7.72 -2.10 -20.84
CA CYS A 19 8.23 -2.55 -19.54
C CYS A 19 8.37 -1.44 -18.49
N SER A 20 8.37 -0.16 -18.89
CA SER A 20 8.63 0.97 -17.99
C SER A 20 7.45 1.31 -17.07
N ALA A 21 6.21 1.10 -17.53
CA ALA A 21 5.00 1.41 -16.76
C ALA A 21 4.83 0.48 -15.54
N ALA A 22 5.18 -0.82 -15.68
CA ALA A 22 5.13 -1.79 -14.59
C ALA A 22 6.19 -1.50 -13.51
N GLN A 23 7.37 -1.02 -13.91
CA GLN A 23 8.45 -0.66 -12.98
C GLN A 23 8.13 0.61 -12.17
N HIS A 24 7.30 1.52 -12.68
CA HIS A 24 6.93 2.74 -11.96
C HIS A 24 5.87 2.51 -10.86
N ALA A 25 4.96 1.54 -11.08
CA ALA A 25 4.00 1.12 -10.05
C ALA A 25 4.69 0.44 -8.85
N ALA A 26 5.71 -0.39 -9.10
CA ALA A 26 6.47 -1.04 -8.03
C ALA A 26 7.27 -0.05 -7.17
N SER A 27 7.87 0.97 -7.79
CA SER A 27 8.70 1.97 -7.11
C SER A 27 7.90 2.99 -6.29
N THR A 28 6.67 3.32 -6.71
CA THR A 28 5.75 4.13 -5.89
C THR A 28 5.20 3.36 -4.68
N GLN A 29 5.05 2.04 -4.82
CA GLN A 29 4.60 1.16 -3.74
C GLN A 29 5.72 0.93 -2.70
N GLU A 30 6.99 0.85 -3.12
CA GLU A 30 8.17 0.83 -2.23
C GLU A 30 8.35 2.09 -1.39
N GLY A 31 8.03 3.28 -1.91
CA GLY A 31 8.06 4.52 -1.12
C GLY A 31 7.07 4.54 0.07
N LEU A 32 6.06 3.67 0.06
CA LEU A 32 5.09 3.46 1.14
C LEU A 32 5.47 2.30 2.08
N GLN A 33 6.59 1.61 1.85
CA GLN A 33 7.06 0.46 2.63
C GLN A 33 7.92 0.83 3.85
N GLY A 34 7.90 2.09 4.31
CA GLY A 34 8.33 2.40 5.67
C GLY A 34 7.53 1.53 6.64
N THR A 35 8.20 0.55 7.25
CA THR A 35 7.72 -0.49 8.15
C THR A 35 6.22 -0.77 8.05
N ARG A 36 5.83 -1.82 7.32
CA ARG A 36 4.42 -2.22 7.09
C ARG A 36 3.62 -2.18 8.40
N LEU A 37 2.98 -1.04 8.66
CA LEU A 37 2.19 -0.80 9.86
C LEU A 37 0.97 -1.69 9.76
N THR A 38 0.94 -2.72 10.60
CA THR A 38 -0.16 -3.68 10.68
C THR A 38 -0.51 -3.93 12.13
N VAL A 39 -1.73 -4.42 12.36
CA VAL A 39 -2.15 -4.90 13.68
C VAL A 39 -1.17 -5.96 14.21
N GLY A 40 -0.70 -6.88 13.36
CA GLY A 40 0.26 -7.90 13.75
C GLY A 40 1.62 -7.34 14.17
N THR A 41 2.12 -6.29 13.49
CA THR A 41 3.34 -5.59 13.88
C THR A 41 3.19 -4.97 15.27
N VAL A 42 2.07 -4.30 15.54
CA VAL A 42 1.81 -3.71 16.86
C VAL A 42 1.72 -4.77 17.95
N GLN A 43 1.00 -5.87 17.70
CA GLN A 43 0.89 -6.98 18.66
C GLN A 43 2.23 -7.66 18.95
N LYS A 44 3.12 -7.72 17.96
CA LYS A 44 4.44 -8.36 18.08
C LYS A 44 5.46 -7.47 18.78
N GLU A 45 5.55 -6.21 18.35
CA GLU A 45 6.64 -5.30 18.72
C GLU A 45 6.29 -4.41 19.92
N ILE A 46 5.03 -4.00 20.12
CA ILE A 46 4.65 -3.04 21.17
C ILE A 46 4.29 -3.73 22.48
N ARG A 47 4.89 -3.25 23.56
CA ARG A 47 4.63 -3.70 24.94
C ARG A 47 4.54 -2.53 25.91
N LYS A 48 3.84 -2.75 27.02
CA LYS A 48 3.81 -1.80 28.14
C LYS A 48 5.23 -1.65 28.71
N GLY A 49 5.60 -0.43 29.08
CA GLY A 49 6.93 -0.08 29.61
C GLY A 49 7.95 0.38 28.55
N MET A 50 7.66 0.24 27.25
CA MET A 50 8.53 0.77 26.18
C MET A 50 8.61 2.29 26.23
N SER A 51 9.76 2.86 25.92
CA SER A 51 9.92 4.29 25.68
C SER A 51 9.37 4.70 24.33
N GLY A 52 9.08 6.00 24.16
CA GLY A 52 8.74 6.54 22.83
C GLY A 52 9.81 6.26 21.78
N ALA A 53 11.09 6.24 22.16
CA ALA A 53 12.18 5.90 21.23
C ALA A 53 12.07 4.46 20.71
N GLU A 54 11.85 3.49 21.60
CA GLU A 54 11.66 2.07 21.22
C GLU A 54 10.41 1.89 20.36
N VAL A 55 9.33 2.64 20.65
CA VAL A 55 8.11 2.64 19.83
C VAL A 55 8.39 3.22 18.43
N ALA A 56 9.12 4.33 18.36
CA ALA A 56 9.47 4.98 17.09
C ALA A 56 10.42 4.14 16.24
N GLU A 57 11.31 3.36 16.87
CA GLU A 57 12.15 2.38 16.17
C GLU A 57 11.30 1.24 15.60
N ALA A 58 10.32 0.75 16.35
CA ALA A 58 9.45 -0.34 15.93
C ALA A 58 8.42 0.05 14.85
N LEU A 59 7.81 1.23 14.96
CA LEU A 59 6.69 1.64 14.12
C LEU A 59 6.96 2.86 13.22
N GLY A 60 8.11 3.53 13.40
CA GLY A 60 8.39 4.81 12.79
C GLY A 60 7.80 5.99 13.56
N SER A 61 7.89 7.18 12.95
CA SER A 61 7.34 8.41 13.53
C SER A 61 5.80 8.38 13.54
N PRO A 62 5.14 8.83 14.61
CA PRO A 62 3.68 8.92 14.65
C PRO A 62 3.18 9.97 13.66
N ASN A 63 1.91 9.83 13.27
CA ASN A 63 1.23 10.84 12.44
C ASN A 63 0.79 12.03 13.29
N ILE A 64 0.41 11.79 14.55
CA ILE A 64 -0.03 12.83 15.49
C ILE A 64 0.56 12.55 16.87
N VAL A 65 1.05 13.61 17.52
CA VAL A 65 1.41 13.62 18.94
C VAL A 65 0.46 14.57 19.66
N SER A 66 -0.18 14.08 20.72
CA SER A 66 -1.16 14.83 21.51
C SER A 66 -0.98 14.52 23.00
N THR A 67 -1.87 15.04 23.84
CA THR A 67 -1.90 14.78 25.28
C THR A 67 -3.28 14.38 25.74
N ASP A 68 -3.37 13.50 26.74
CA ASP A 68 -4.62 13.15 27.40
C ASP A 68 -5.05 14.21 28.44
N GLU A 69 -6.16 13.96 29.13
CA GLU A 69 -6.74 14.85 30.16
C GLU A 69 -5.79 15.14 31.34
N GLN A 70 -4.76 14.30 31.53
CA GLN A 70 -3.75 14.46 32.59
C GLN A 70 -2.44 15.07 32.04
N GLY A 71 -2.43 15.54 30.79
CA GLY A 71 -1.25 16.11 30.14
C GLY A 71 -0.21 15.07 29.71
N ARG A 72 -0.56 13.78 29.70
CA ARG A 72 0.36 12.71 29.30
C ARG A 72 0.33 12.49 27.81
N GLU A 73 1.48 12.14 27.25
CA GLU A 73 1.67 12.00 25.82
C GLU A 73 0.86 10.84 25.22
N VAL A 74 0.33 11.08 24.03
CA VAL A 74 -0.42 10.12 23.23
C VAL A 74 0.05 10.20 21.79
N TRP A 75 0.44 9.08 21.21
CA TRP A 75 0.86 8.96 19.82
C TRP A 75 -0.20 8.24 19.01
N ILE A 76 -0.51 8.76 17.83
CA ILE A 76 -1.51 8.20 16.92
C ILE A 76 -0.85 7.89 15.58
N TYR A 77 -1.09 6.68 15.09
CA TYR A 77 -0.64 6.22 13.79
C TYR A 77 -1.82 5.83 12.93
N ASP A 78 -1.89 6.38 11.72
CA ASP A 78 -2.94 6.08 10.76
C ASP A 78 -2.33 5.52 9.46
N LYS A 79 -2.98 4.50 8.90
CA LYS A 79 -2.64 3.93 7.59
C LYS A 79 -3.90 3.63 6.80
N ILE A 80 -3.96 4.15 5.58
CA ILE A 80 -4.98 3.83 4.59
C ILE A 80 -4.34 3.00 3.48
N SER A 81 -4.92 1.86 3.17
CA SER A 81 -4.47 0.94 2.11
C SER A 81 -5.60 0.78 1.10
N THR A 82 -5.29 0.79 -0.20
CA THR A 82 -6.27 0.56 -1.27
C THR A 82 -5.82 -0.62 -2.10
N ASP A 83 -6.64 -1.66 -2.14
CA ASP A 83 -6.45 -2.85 -2.96
C ASP A 83 -7.37 -2.76 -4.19
N ARG A 84 -6.80 -2.78 -5.39
CA ARG A 84 -7.54 -2.84 -6.66
C ARG A 84 -7.30 -4.18 -7.34
N VAL A 85 -8.37 -4.95 -7.52
CA VAL A 85 -8.39 -6.16 -8.34
C VAL A 85 -9.00 -5.81 -9.69
N GLN A 86 -8.17 -5.75 -10.73
CA GLN A 86 -8.61 -5.56 -12.11
C GLN A 86 -8.51 -6.90 -12.84
N SER A 87 -9.64 -7.43 -13.30
CA SER A 87 -9.69 -8.62 -14.16
C SER A 87 -9.89 -8.18 -15.60
N GLU A 88 -8.82 -8.19 -16.39
CA GLU A 88 -8.87 -8.00 -17.83
C GLU A 88 -8.92 -9.37 -18.53
N SER A 89 -10.07 -9.69 -19.13
CA SER A 89 -10.16 -10.79 -20.09
C SER A 89 -9.57 -10.33 -21.42
N SER A 90 -8.27 -10.55 -21.65
CA SER A 90 -7.66 -10.37 -22.97
C SER A 90 -7.97 -11.60 -23.84
N GLY A 91 -9.19 -11.64 -24.37
CA GLY A 91 -9.62 -12.63 -25.36
C GLY A 91 -8.91 -12.45 -26.70
N TYR A 92 -7.63 -12.85 -26.78
CA TYR A 92 -6.80 -12.78 -27.99
C TYR A 92 -7.30 -13.68 -29.14
N GLY A 93 -8.35 -14.49 -28.94
CA GLY A 93 -8.88 -15.44 -29.93
C GLY A 93 -10.26 -15.13 -30.52
N THR A 94 -11.05 -14.21 -29.94
CA THR A 94 -12.48 -14.06 -30.31
C THR A 94 -12.85 -12.75 -31.00
N LEU A 95 -11.93 -11.78 -31.12
CA LEU A 95 -12.30 -10.41 -31.52
C LEU A 95 -12.13 -10.09 -33.02
N ILE A 96 -11.44 -10.93 -33.80
CA ILE A 96 -11.22 -10.66 -35.23
C ILE A 96 -12.41 -11.11 -36.10
N LEU A 97 -13.30 -11.98 -35.59
CA LEU A 97 -14.34 -12.60 -36.43
C LEU A 97 -15.71 -11.89 -36.47
N PHE A 98 -16.04 -10.96 -35.55
CA PHE A 98 -17.42 -10.45 -35.44
C PHE A 98 -17.64 -8.96 -35.17
N GLY A 99 -16.62 -8.08 -35.27
CA GLY A 99 -16.84 -6.62 -35.33
C GLY A 99 -17.41 -5.95 -34.06
N TYR A 100 -17.73 -6.68 -33.00
CA TYR A 100 -18.20 -6.13 -31.72
C TYR A 100 -17.05 -6.07 -30.71
N ARG A 101 -16.57 -4.86 -30.41
CA ARG A 101 -15.62 -4.59 -29.31
C ARG A 101 -16.38 -4.41 -27.99
N GLY A 102 -16.72 -5.51 -27.33
CA GLY A 102 -17.21 -5.48 -25.94
C GLY A 102 -16.10 -5.92 -24.99
N SER A 103 -15.41 -4.98 -24.33
CA SER A 103 -14.50 -5.31 -23.23
C SER A 103 -15.32 -5.52 -21.96
N ALA A 104 -15.56 -6.77 -21.58
CA ALA A 104 -16.10 -7.10 -20.26
C ALA A 104 -14.94 -7.19 -19.26
N GLY A 105 -14.68 -6.10 -18.53
CA GLY A 105 -13.71 -6.05 -17.43
C GLY A 105 -14.43 -5.95 -16.09
N ALA A 106 -14.00 -6.73 -15.10
CA ALA A 106 -14.49 -6.62 -13.72
C ALA A 106 -13.42 -5.95 -12.86
N SER A 107 -13.79 -4.79 -12.28
CA SER A 107 -12.94 -4.02 -11.36
C SER A 107 -13.53 -4.11 -9.96
N SER A 108 -12.74 -4.55 -8.98
CA SER A 108 -13.07 -4.44 -7.56
C SER A 108 -12.05 -3.56 -6.85
N THR A 109 -12.51 -2.61 -6.03
CA THR A 109 -11.65 -1.80 -5.17
C THR A 109 -12.07 -2.04 -3.73
N SER A 110 -11.12 -2.34 -2.85
CA SER A 110 -11.33 -2.36 -1.40
C SER A 110 -10.37 -1.41 -0.72
N GLN A 111 -10.83 -0.77 0.34
CA GLN A 111 -10.01 0.12 1.18
C GLN A 111 -9.95 -0.42 2.59
N GLN A 112 -8.77 -0.33 3.19
CA GLN A 112 -8.54 -0.70 4.58
C GLN A 112 -7.89 0.45 5.33
N THR A 113 -8.50 0.85 6.44
CA THR A 113 -7.97 1.85 7.37
C THR A 113 -7.51 1.17 8.65
N LEU A 114 -6.37 1.58 9.18
CA LEU A 114 -5.82 1.16 10.47
C LEU A 114 -5.43 2.41 11.27
N THR A 115 -5.98 2.54 12.47
CA THR A 115 -5.61 3.55 13.46
C THR A 115 -5.05 2.85 14.68
N ILE A 116 -3.91 3.31 15.18
CA ILE A 116 -3.25 2.81 16.39
C ILE A 116 -3.04 3.99 17.32
N ILE A 117 -3.39 3.82 18.59
CA ILE A 117 -3.25 4.82 19.63
C ILE A 117 -2.36 4.24 20.72
N ILE A 118 -1.24 4.90 21.01
CA ILE A 118 -0.30 4.54 22.06
C ILE A 118 -0.32 5.63 23.11
N LYS A 119 -0.58 5.26 24.37
CA LYS A 119 -0.65 6.17 25.51
C LYS A 119 0.58 5.97 26.38
N PHE A 120 1.19 7.07 26.78
CA PHE A 120 2.34 7.08 27.68
C PHE A 120 1.94 7.50 29.11
N ASP A 121 2.77 7.14 30.08
CA ASP A 121 2.72 7.63 31.45
C ASP A 121 3.61 8.86 31.65
N ASN A 122 3.77 9.28 32.91
CA ASN A 122 4.58 10.45 33.28
C ASN A 122 6.09 10.21 33.08
N ASP A 123 6.53 8.95 33.10
CA ASP A 123 7.92 8.54 32.89
C ASP A 123 8.23 8.31 31.39
N LYS A 124 7.32 8.75 30.51
CA LYS A 124 7.41 8.60 29.05
C LYS A 124 7.48 7.13 28.61
N LYS A 125 6.84 6.23 29.37
CA LYS A 125 6.72 4.81 29.06
C LYS A 125 5.32 4.45 28.61
N VAL A 126 5.19 3.47 27.73
CA VAL A 126 3.91 2.97 27.22
C VAL A 126 3.11 2.39 28.40
N ARG A 127 1.97 3.01 28.71
CA ARG A 127 1.03 2.46 29.71
C ARG A 127 -0.05 1.61 29.07
N ASP A 128 -0.46 1.97 27.86
CA ASP A 128 -1.54 1.30 27.15
C ASP A 128 -1.50 1.59 25.65
N PHE A 129 -2.11 0.70 24.86
CA PHE A 129 -2.26 0.89 23.43
C PHE A 129 -3.51 0.19 22.91
N ALA A 130 -4.11 0.76 21.87
CA ALA A 130 -5.29 0.23 21.21
C ALA A 130 -5.16 0.38 19.68
N TYR A 131 -5.89 -0.44 18.94
CA TYR A 131 -5.97 -0.34 17.49
C TYR A 131 -7.40 -0.52 17.00
N HIS A 132 -7.71 0.11 15.87
CA HIS A 132 -8.98 -0.01 15.17
C HIS A 132 -8.71 -0.22 13.69
N ALA A 133 -9.30 -1.26 13.10
CA ALA A 133 -9.13 -1.59 11.69
C ALA A 133 -10.48 -1.80 11.02
N THR A 134 -10.68 -1.15 9.87
CA THR A 134 -11.93 -1.22 9.10
C THR A 134 -11.61 -1.50 7.64
N ARG A 135 -12.46 -2.29 6.97
CA ARG A 135 -12.35 -2.58 5.54
C ARG A 135 -13.71 -2.44 4.87
N PHE A 136 -13.76 -1.82 3.70
CA PHE A 136 -14.95 -1.66 2.86
C PHE A 136 -14.61 -1.74 1.37
#